data_AF-A0A1H3KB45-F1
#
_entry.id   AF-A0A1H3KB45-F1
#
_cell.length_a   1.000
_cell.length_b   1.000
_cell.length_c   1.000
_cell.angle_alpha   90.00
_cell.angle_beta   90.00
_cell.angle_gamma   90.00
#
_symmetry.space_group_name_H-M   'P 1'
#
loop_
_entity.id
_entity.type
_entity.pdbx_description
1 polymer ?
#
loop_
_entity_poly.entity_id
_entity_poly.type
_entity_poly.pdbx_seq_one_letter_code
_entity_poly.pdbx_strand_id
1 'polypeptide(L)'
;MSSKHTTRSTRPQSRFQLLKLEPRFMFDGAAATTVQHVDTPDVETFLPPAPPAIETPTVPTPPPAESTVTATAAISATLPTITGEEQAHSDAVIDGSGSDSSQSLINQALSIVEQQLQDFAQQADFEQQLLTVFNGEQIAPTPEWLDAAANLRQALLDGHYQVDIKLIEDHAIQGKLGAFVGQGADDAPVIYLNQTWLSGDVHAPLLNRVLLEELGHSIDAYLNGERDTAGDEGERFASSMLGYSLSEGTQDDADSVEITADHALLDAEAADNVFDVAGQDLTFTTYTQLVGTTGLNSARLYILT
;
A
#
# COMPACT_ATOMS: atom_id res chain seq x y z
N MET A 1 13.92 -50.22 -66.26
CA MET A 1 13.58 -48.84 -66.65
C MET A 1 13.09 -48.08 -65.42
N SER A 2 13.57 -46.85 -65.27
CA SER A 2 13.14 -45.77 -64.35
C SER A 2 13.37 -45.87 -62.84
N SER A 3 14.41 -45.14 -62.48
CA SER A 3 14.77 -44.46 -61.22
C SER A 3 13.60 -43.78 -60.47
N LYS A 4 13.67 -43.81 -59.13
CA LYS A 4 13.20 -42.70 -58.28
C LYS A 4 14.25 -42.40 -57.21
N HIS A 5 14.77 -41.19 -57.27
CA HIS A 5 15.80 -40.61 -56.42
C HIS A 5 15.31 -40.37 -54.99
N THR A 6 16.10 -40.78 -54.00
CA THR A 6 15.99 -40.40 -52.60
C THR A 6 16.75 -39.09 -52.38
N THR A 7 16.09 -38.04 -51.90
CA THR A 7 16.73 -36.77 -51.51
C THR A 7 16.72 -36.67 -49.98
N ARG A 8 17.91 -36.76 -49.37
CA ARG A 8 18.14 -36.57 -47.94
C ARG A 8 18.47 -35.10 -47.70
N SER A 9 17.60 -34.38 -46.99
CA SER A 9 17.87 -33.00 -46.57
C SER A 9 18.34 -32.97 -45.12
N THR A 10 19.60 -32.57 -44.95
CA THR A 10 20.30 -32.32 -43.68
C THR A 10 19.88 -30.98 -43.09
N ARG A 11 19.41 -30.97 -41.83
CA ARG A 11 19.21 -29.75 -41.04
C ARG A 11 20.53 -29.38 -40.32
N PRO A 12 21.03 -28.15 -40.44
CA PRO A 12 22.25 -27.73 -39.73
C PRO A 12 21.96 -27.43 -38.25
N GLN A 13 22.84 -27.90 -37.37
CA GLN A 13 22.85 -27.54 -35.96
C GLN A 13 23.35 -26.10 -35.79
N SER A 14 22.53 -25.23 -35.22
CA SER A 14 22.94 -23.91 -34.76
C SER A 14 23.61 -24.04 -33.39
N ARG A 15 24.93 -23.83 -33.35
CA ARG A 15 25.69 -23.56 -32.12
C ARG A 15 25.50 -22.08 -31.78
N PHE A 16 24.66 -21.78 -30.80
CA PHE A 16 24.73 -20.47 -30.15
C PHE A 16 25.91 -20.46 -29.18
N GLN A 17 26.90 -19.64 -29.51
CA GLN A 17 28.07 -19.37 -28.67
C GLN A 17 27.66 -18.47 -27.50
N LEU A 18 27.92 -18.91 -26.27
CA LEU A 18 27.83 -18.09 -25.07
C LEU A 18 28.91 -17.00 -25.13
N LEU A 19 28.50 -15.75 -25.29
CA LEU A 19 29.36 -14.59 -25.06
C LEU A 19 29.46 -14.36 -23.54
N LYS A 20 30.67 -14.43 -22.99
CA LYS A 20 30.98 -13.92 -21.65
C LYS A 20 30.80 -12.40 -21.67
N LEU A 21 29.81 -11.86 -20.96
CA LEU A 21 29.78 -10.45 -20.61
C LEU A 21 30.49 -10.27 -19.27
N GLU A 22 31.57 -9.50 -19.28
CA GLU A 22 32.25 -9.04 -18.07
C GLU A 22 31.45 -7.90 -17.42
N PRO A 23 31.35 -7.84 -16.08
CA PRO A 23 30.67 -6.74 -15.41
C PRO A 23 31.51 -5.46 -15.49
N ARG A 24 30.95 -4.39 -16.06
CA ARG A 24 31.51 -3.03 -15.96
C ARG A 24 30.83 -2.32 -14.79
N PHE A 25 31.56 -2.15 -13.70
CA PHE A 25 31.29 -1.08 -12.75
C PHE A 25 31.68 0.24 -13.41
N MET A 26 30.72 1.12 -13.66
CA MET A 26 30.97 2.55 -13.89
C MET A 26 30.28 3.32 -12.78
N PHE A 27 31.12 3.88 -11.92
CA PHE A 27 30.80 4.89 -10.95
C PHE A 27 31.20 6.22 -11.61
N ASP A 28 30.26 7.13 -11.83
CA ASP A 28 30.59 8.52 -12.13
C ASP A 28 29.81 9.41 -11.16
N GLY A 29 30.53 9.85 -10.13
CA GLY A 29 30.10 10.90 -9.22
C GLY A 29 30.66 12.22 -9.70
N ALA A 30 29.80 13.09 -10.22
CA ALA A 30 30.16 14.47 -10.52
C ALA A 30 30.05 15.31 -9.23
N ALA A 31 31.19 15.54 -8.57
CA ALA A 31 31.35 16.61 -7.61
C ALA A 31 31.66 17.92 -8.37
N ALA A 32 30.78 18.91 -8.30
CA ALA A 32 31.03 20.24 -8.83
C ALA A 32 31.72 21.11 -7.76
N THR A 33 33.03 21.31 -7.90
CA THR A 33 33.72 22.45 -7.30
C THR A 33 34.99 22.75 -8.07
N THR A 34 35.04 23.95 -8.67
CA THR A 34 36.12 24.94 -8.54
C THR A 34 36.01 25.93 -9.70
N VAL A 35 35.99 27.20 -9.32
CA VAL A 35 36.05 28.38 -10.16
C VAL A 35 37.40 28.46 -10.87
N GLN A 36 37.42 28.71 -12.18
CA GLN A 36 38.63 29.22 -12.83
C GLN A 36 38.29 30.24 -13.92
N HIS A 37 38.80 31.44 -13.68
CA HIS A 37 38.81 32.63 -14.52
C HIS A 37 39.88 32.48 -15.61
N VAL A 38 39.52 32.69 -16.88
CA VAL A 38 40.46 32.93 -18.00
C VAL A 38 39.82 33.90 -19.01
N ASP A 39 40.67 34.80 -19.49
CA ASP A 39 40.48 36.05 -20.22
C ASP A 39 39.66 36.04 -21.53
N THR A 40 39.10 37.22 -21.79
CA THR A 40 38.38 37.72 -22.96
C THR A 40 39.18 37.75 -24.28
N PRO A 41 38.50 37.63 -25.42
CA PRO A 41 38.76 38.53 -26.55
C PRO A 41 37.51 39.34 -26.96
N ASP A 42 37.75 40.60 -27.31
CA ASP A 42 36.78 41.60 -27.78
C ASP A 42 35.94 41.12 -28.96
N VAL A 43 34.62 41.19 -28.82
CA VAL A 43 33.66 41.22 -29.94
C VAL A 43 32.59 42.26 -29.65
N GLU A 44 32.33 43.08 -30.66
CA GLU A 44 31.54 44.30 -30.71
C GLU A 44 30.20 44.25 -29.95
N THR A 45 29.97 45.30 -29.15
CA THR A 45 28.71 45.61 -28.48
C THR A 45 27.57 45.85 -29.47
N PHE A 46 26.66 44.89 -29.60
CA PHE A 46 25.31 45.12 -30.10
C PHE A 46 24.36 45.19 -28.89
N LEU A 47 23.96 46.40 -28.48
CA LEU A 47 22.85 46.57 -27.54
C LEU A 47 21.53 46.24 -28.26
N PRO A 48 20.69 45.33 -27.74
CA PRO A 48 19.31 45.24 -28.19
C PRO A 48 18.50 46.47 -27.72
N PRO A 49 17.52 46.95 -28.51
CA PRO A 49 16.71 48.11 -28.15
C PRO A 49 15.81 47.82 -26.94
N ALA A 50 15.59 48.84 -26.11
CA ALA A 50 14.71 48.77 -24.94
C ALA A 50 13.26 48.42 -25.33
N PRO A 51 12.55 47.61 -24.52
CA PRO A 51 11.13 47.33 -24.75
C PRO A 51 10.27 48.59 -24.53
N PRO A 52 9.18 48.77 -25.29
CA PRO A 52 8.27 49.89 -25.10
C PRO A 52 7.54 49.78 -23.74
N ALA A 53 7.36 50.91 -23.07
CA ALA A 53 6.61 51.02 -21.83
C ALA A 53 5.14 50.61 -22.05
N ILE A 54 4.70 49.56 -21.36
CA ILE A 54 3.28 49.20 -21.27
C ILE A 54 2.70 49.94 -20.07
N GLU A 55 1.71 50.79 -20.36
CA GLU A 55 0.94 51.54 -19.37
C GLU A 55 0.19 50.59 -18.43
N THR A 56 0.31 50.83 -17.13
CA THR A 56 -0.45 50.15 -16.07
C THR A 56 -1.96 50.40 -16.23
N PRO A 57 -2.81 49.36 -16.30
CA PRO A 57 -4.26 49.56 -16.20
C PRO A 57 -4.63 49.88 -14.75
N THR A 58 -5.42 50.94 -14.58
CA THR A 58 -6.00 51.38 -13.32
C THR A 58 -7.06 50.40 -12.83
N VAL A 59 -6.91 49.95 -11.58
CA VAL A 59 -7.91 49.14 -10.86
C VAL A 59 -9.09 50.04 -10.44
N PRO A 60 -10.36 49.70 -10.73
CA PRO A 60 -11.50 50.38 -10.13
C PRO A 60 -11.77 49.86 -8.71
N THR A 61 -11.87 50.78 -7.76
CA THR A 61 -12.26 50.58 -6.37
C THR A 61 -13.73 50.10 -6.26
N PRO A 62 -14.05 49.05 -5.48
CA PRO A 62 -15.46 48.74 -5.18
C PRO A 62 -16.02 49.64 -4.06
N PRO A 63 -17.33 49.99 -4.09
CA PRO A 63 -17.97 50.81 -3.06
C PRO A 63 -18.34 49.99 -1.79
N PRO A 64 -18.61 50.64 -0.65
CA PRO A 64 -18.90 49.96 0.61
C PRO A 64 -20.39 49.62 0.74
N ALA A 65 -20.71 48.49 1.37
CA ALA A 65 -22.05 48.25 1.92
C ALA A 65 -21.98 47.37 3.17
N GLU A 66 -22.68 47.85 4.20
CA GLU A 66 -22.78 47.34 5.56
C GLU A 66 -23.83 46.23 5.71
N SER A 67 -23.51 45.28 6.59
CA SER A 67 -24.32 44.67 7.68
C SER A 67 -25.69 44.01 7.49
N THR A 68 -25.75 42.82 8.13
CA THR A 68 -26.83 42.15 8.89
C THR A 68 -27.89 41.33 8.13
N VAL A 69 -27.89 39.99 8.37
CA VAL A 69 -28.97 39.29 9.09
C VAL A 69 -28.42 38.04 9.80
N THR A 70 -28.80 37.90 11.06
CA THR A 70 -28.58 36.79 11.99
C THR A 70 -29.54 35.62 11.71
N ALA A 71 -29.06 34.37 11.75
CA ALA A 71 -29.91 33.22 12.09
C ALA A 71 -29.05 32.03 12.58
N THR A 72 -29.20 31.78 13.88
CA THR A 72 -28.85 30.61 14.68
C THR A 72 -29.16 29.26 14.03
N ALA A 73 -28.19 28.34 14.05
CA ALA A 73 -28.43 26.91 14.24
C ALA A 73 -27.22 26.31 14.98
N ALA A 74 -27.38 26.15 16.28
CA ALA A 74 -26.50 25.33 17.10
C ALA A 74 -26.79 23.87 16.82
N ILE A 75 -25.77 23.08 16.49
CA ILE A 75 -25.80 21.63 16.70
C ILE A 75 -24.78 21.33 17.81
N SER A 76 -25.33 20.89 18.94
CA SER A 76 -24.59 20.40 20.10
C SER A 76 -23.78 19.16 19.71
N ALA A 77 -22.46 19.28 19.63
CA ALA A 77 -21.57 18.15 19.83
C ALA A 77 -21.45 17.94 21.35
N THR A 78 -22.21 16.97 21.88
CA THR A 78 -22.09 16.57 23.27
C THR A 78 -20.91 15.60 23.36
N LEU A 79 -19.77 16.07 23.86
CA LEU A 79 -18.69 15.18 24.32
C LEU A 79 -19.21 14.33 25.50
N PRO A 80 -19.02 13.00 25.51
CA PRO A 80 -19.00 12.28 26.76
C PRO A 80 -17.70 12.62 27.50
N THR A 81 -17.84 13.31 28.63
CA THR A 81 -16.81 13.34 29.67
C THR A 81 -16.75 11.95 30.31
N ILE A 82 -15.66 11.22 30.12
CA ILE A 82 -15.33 10.07 30.97
C ILE A 82 -14.20 10.50 31.91
N THR A 83 -14.59 10.59 33.18
CA THR A 83 -13.71 10.85 34.32
C THR A 83 -12.98 9.55 34.62
N GLY A 84 -11.65 9.64 34.81
CA GLY A 84 -10.74 8.53 34.60
C GLY A 84 -10.79 7.35 35.56
N GLU A 85 -10.02 6.33 35.17
CA GLU A 85 -9.28 5.39 36.01
C GLU A 85 -8.27 4.64 35.11
N GLU A 86 -6.99 4.90 35.35
CA GLU A 86 -5.83 3.99 35.27
C GLU A 86 -5.76 2.86 34.21
N GLN A 87 -4.95 3.08 33.16
CA GLN A 87 -3.99 2.16 32.54
C GLN A 87 -4.33 0.65 32.41
N ALA A 88 -4.68 0.20 31.19
CA ALA A 88 -4.51 -1.19 30.76
C ALA A 88 -4.33 -1.28 29.22
N HIS A 89 -3.46 -2.19 28.79
CA HIS A 89 -3.09 -2.49 27.41
C HIS A 89 -4.28 -2.90 26.52
N SER A 90 -4.08 -2.74 25.21
CA SER A 90 -4.97 -3.10 24.11
C SER A 90 -5.52 -4.53 24.19
N ASP A 91 -6.84 -4.64 24.32
CA ASP A 91 -7.63 -5.82 23.95
C ASP A 91 -8.36 -5.46 22.65
N ALA A 92 -7.88 -5.97 21.51
CA ALA A 92 -8.75 -6.13 20.36
C ALA A 92 -9.83 -7.16 20.74
N VAL A 93 -11.11 -6.80 20.59
CA VAL A 93 -12.23 -7.70 20.92
C VAL A 93 -12.36 -8.73 19.81
N ILE A 94 -11.65 -9.85 19.93
CA ILE A 94 -11.78 -10.96 18.98
C ILE A 94 -12.98 -11.82 19.36
N ASP A 95 -14.10 -11.67 18.65
CA ASP A 95 -15.25 -12.56 18.76
C ASP A 95 -15.06 -13.77 17.83
N GLY A 96 -14.61 -14.89 18.41
CA GLY A 96 -14.46 -16.14 17.67
C GLY A 96 -13.74 -17.22 18.47
N SER A 97 -14.31 -18.42 18.47
CA SER A 97 -13.79 -19.63 19.12
C SER A 97 -12.55 -20.21 18.40
N GLY A 98 -11.55 -19.36 18.16
CA GLY A 98 -10.23 -19.74 17.63
C GLY A 98 -9.46 -20.57 18.65
N SER A 99 -8.61 -21.49 18.16
CA SER A 99 -7.68 -22.19 19.04
C SER A 99 -6.74 -21.17 19.73
N ASP A 100 -6.33 -21.41 20.97
CA ASP A 100 -5.40 -20.54 21.72
C ASP A 100 -4.14 -20.16 20.89
N SER A 101 -3.72 -21.07 20.00
CA SER A 101 -2.63 -20.87 19.05
C SER A 101 -2.94 -19.82 17.97
N SER A 102 -4.12 -19.88 17.35
CA SER A 102 -4.53 -18.91 16.31
C SER A 102 -4.68 -17.51 16.90
N GLN A 103 -5.24 -17.40 18.11
CA GLN A 103 -5.34 -16.12 18.80
C GLN A 103 -3.96 -15.54 19.16
N SER A 104 -3.05 -16.38 19.66
CA SER A 104 -1.67 -15.93 19.92
C SER A 104 -0.96 -15.49 18.65
N LEU A 105 -1.23 -16.13 17.50
CA LEU A 105 -0.65 -15.76 16.21
C LEU A 105 -1.18 -14.41 15.72
N ILE A 106 -2.49 -14.17 15.83
CA ILE A 106 -3.13 -12.88 15.49
C ILE A 106 -2.54 -11.77 16.34
N ASN A 107 -2.50 -11.93 17.67
CA ASN A 107 -1.95 -10.91 18.58
C ASN A 107 -0.48 -10.60 18.28
N GLN A 108 0.32 -11.62 17.92
CA GLN A 108 1.71 -11.40 17.51
C GLN A 108 1.80 -10.61 16.19
N ALA A 109 1.00 -10.96 15.19
CA ALA A 109 1.00 -10.27 13.91
C ALA A 109 0.51 -8.82 14.06
N LEU A 110 -0.56 -8.59 14.82
CA LEU A 110 -1.09 -7.25 15.11
C LEU A 110 -0.06 -6.35 15.78
N SER A 111 0.66 -6.85 16.79
CA SER A 111 1.72 -6.05 17.42
C SER A 111 2.84 -5.66 16.44
N ILE A 112 3.14 -6.50 15.45
CA ILE A 112 4.11 -6.18 14.39
C ILE A 112 3.55 -5.10 13.46
N VAL A 113 2.30 -5.28 13.01
CA VAL A 113 1.58 -4.34 12.14
C VAL A 113 1.47 -2.96 12.79
N GLU A 114 1.04 -2.89 14.05
CA GLU A 114 0.92 -1.64 14.81
C GLU A 114 2.24 -0.88 14.86
N GLN A 115 3.35 -1.58 15.13
CA GLN A 115 4.68 -0.97 15.12
C GLN A 115 5.06 -0.46 13.71
N GLN A 116 4.79 -1.24 12.67
CA GLN A 116 5.08 -0.84 11.29
C GLN A 116 4.27 0.41 10.88
N LEU A 117 2.98 0.46 11.23
CA LEU A 117 2.13 1.61 10.96
C LEU A 117 2.56 2.86 11.75
N GLN A 118 2.98 2.70 13.01
CA GLN A 118 3.56 3.80 13.79
C GLN A 118 4.86 4.31 13.17
N ASP A 119 5.76 3.41 12.76
CA ASP A 119 7.02 3.77 12.10
C ASP A 119 6.76 4.49 10.76
N PHE A 120 5.76 4.05 10.00
CA PHE A 120 5.31 4.70 8.78
C PHE A 120 4.74 6.11 9.07
N ALA A 121 3.90 6.26 10.08
CA ALA A 121 3.32 7.55 10.48
C ALA A 121 4.36 8.57 11.00
N GLN A 122 5.53 8.12 11.45
CA GLN A 122 6.64 8.97 11.85
C GLN A 122 7.41 9.57 10.65
N GLN A 123 7.24 9.04 9.45
CA GLN A 123 7.98 9.50 8.27
C GLN A 123 7.60 10.93 7.88
N ALA A 124 8.59 11.69 7.41
CA ALA A 124 8.38 13.10 7.05
C ALA A 124 7.48 13.27 5.82
N ASP A 125 7.47 12.26 4.94
CA ASP A 125 6.76 12.17 3.68
C ASP A 125 5.51 11.27 3.73
N PHE A 126 4.99 11.00 4.94
CA PHE A 126 3.81 10.16 5.18
C PHE A 126 2.63 10.48 4.26
N GLU A 127 2.24 11.75 4.14
CA GLU A 127 1.10 12.16 3.31
C GLU A 127 1.36 11.93 1.82
N GLN A 128 2.60 12.15 1.34
CA GLN A 128 2.97 11.89 -0.05
C GLN A 128 2.98 10.40 -0.36
N GLN A 129 3.45 9.57 0.58
CA GLN A 129 3.41 8.12 0.43
C GLN A 129 1.97 7.60 0.43
N LEU A 130 1.11 8.09 1.33
CA LEU A 130 -0.33 7.76 1.32
C LEU A 130 -0.97 8.14 -0.01
N LEU A 131 -0.77 9.37 -0.48
CA LEU A 131 -1.38 9.84 -1.74
C LEU A 131 -0.91 9.03 -2.96
N THR A 132 0.31 8.47 -2.90
CA THR A 132 0.82 7.63 -3.98
C THR A 132 0.05 6.31 -4.09
N VAL A 133 -0.44 5.79 -2.96
CA VAL A 133 -1.11 4.48 -2.89
C VAL A 133 -2.65 4.63 -2.91
N PHE A 134 -3.18 5.65 -2.24
CA PHE A 134 -4.59 5.85 -1.90
C PHE A 134 -5.13 7.19 -2.43
N ASN A 135 -5.13 7.38 -3.75
CA ASN A 135 -5.50 8.67 -4.36
C ASN A 135 -7.01 8.84 -4.61
N GLY A 136 -7.81 7.78 -4.51
CA GLY A 136 -9.24 7.79 -4.81
C GLY A 136 -9.57 8.34 -6.19
N GLU A 137 -8.73 7.99 -7.18
CA GLU A 137 -8.74 8.51 -8.56
C GLU A 137 -8.54 10.02 -8.69
N GLN A 138 -8.09 10.69 -7.63
CA GLN A 138 -7.85 12.13 -7.63
C GLN A 138 -6.47 12.45 -8.19
N ILE A 139 -6.40 13.50 -9.02
CA ILE A 139 -5.14 13.99 -9.60
C ILE A 139 -4.32 14.80 -8.57
N ALA A 140 -4.98 15.32 -7.53
CA ALA A 140 -4.39 16.07 -6.44
C ALA A 140 -5.25 15.91 -5.18
N PRO A 141 -4.67 15.97 -3.97
CA PRO A 141 -5.43 15.80 -2.74
C PRO A 141 -6.35 17.00 -2.51
N THR A 142 -7.58 16.72 -2.09
CA THR A 142 -8.53 17.74 -1.65
C THR A 142 -8.21 18.18 -0.20
N PRO A 143 -8.69 19.36 0.24
CA PRO A 143 -8.58 19.75 1.65
C PRO A 143 -9.16 18.70 2.60
N GLU A 144 -10.27 18.08 2.23
CA GLU A 144 -10.91 17.02 3.01
C GLU A 144 -10.03 15.78 3.14
N TRP A 145 -9.37 15.37 2.04
CA TRP A 145 -8.42 14.26 2.05
C TRP A 145 -7.20 14.58 2.92
N LEU A 146 -6.67 15.81 2.85
CA LEU A 146 -5.54 16.24 3.68
C LEU A 146 -5.89 16.22 5.18
N ASP A 147 -7.08 16.68 5.54
CA ASP A 147 -7.56 16.61 6.93
C ASP A 147 -7.74 15.16 7.38
N ALA A 148 -8.29 14.29 6.53
CA ALA A 148 -8.41 12.85 6.81
C ALA A 148 -7.03 12.20 7.00
N ALA A 149 -6.06 12.46 6.10
CA ALA A 149 -4.71 11.94 6.20
C ALA A 149 -3.99 12.43 7.48
N ALA A 150 -4.17 13.70 7.86
CA ALA A 150 -3.63 14.23 9.11
C ALA A 150 -4.24 13.56 10.35
N ASN A 151 -5.57 13.31 10.34
CA ASN A 151 -6.26 12.61 11.42
C ASN A 151 -5.82 11.14 11.52
N LEU A 152 -5.72 10.46 10.38
CA LEU A 152 -5.18 9.10 10.31
C LEU A 152 -3.78 9.04 10.90
N ARG A 153 -2.90 9.99 10.53
CA ARG A 153 -1.54 10.07 11.07
C ARG A 153 -1.53 10.12 12.59
N GLN A 154 -2.37 10.97 13.20
CA GLN A 154 -2.45 11.05 14.66
C GLN A 154 -3.00 9.75 15.25
N ALA A 155 -4.04 9.17 14.66
CA ALA A 155 -4.61 7.90 15.10
C ALA A 155 -3.59 6.75 15.06
N LEU A 156 -2.73 6.70 14.03
CA LEU A 156 -1.65 5.72 13.92
C LEU A 156 -0.58 5.95 15.00
N LEU A 157 -0.13 7.21 15.20
CA LEU A 157 0.89 7.55 16.20
C LEU A 157 0.42 7.28 17.64
N ASP A 158 -0.86 7.52 17.91
CA ASP A 158 -1.45 7.30 19.23
C ASP A 158 -1.91 5.84 19.46
N GLY A 159 -1.87 4.99 18.43
CA GLY A 159 -2.36 3.60 18.50
C GLY A 159 -3.89 3.48 18.60
N HIS A 160 -4.62 4.48 18.08
CA HIS A 160 -6.07 4.57 18.10
C HIS A 160 -6.75 4.16 16.79
N TYR A 161 -5.98 3.95 15.72
CA TYR A 161 -6.54 3.37 14.50
C TYR A 161 -6.78 1.87 14.69
N GLN A 162 -8.04 1.46 14.68
CA GLN A 162 -8.46 0.09 14.93
C GLN A 162 -9.57 -0.29 13.95
N VAL A 163 -9.51 -1.53 13.47
CA VAL A 163 -10.53 -2.17 12.65
C VAL A 163 -10.85 -3.50 13.32
N ASP A 164 -12.13 -3.85 13.41
CA ASP A 164 -12.55 -5.08 14.06
C ASP A 164 -12.07 -6.29 13.25
N ILE A 165 -11.61 -7.34 13.94
CA ILE A 165 -11.14 -8.57 13.30
C ILE A 165 -12.04 -9.73 13.71
N LYS A 166 -12.63 -10.40 12.72
CA LYS A 166 -13.48 -11.57 12.91
C LYS A 166 -12.91 -12.78 12.18
N LEU A 167 -13.13 -13.97 12.73
CA LEU A 167 -12.81 -15.22 12.06
C LEU A 167 -14.00 -15.67 11.21
N ILE A 168 -13.73 -16.13 9.99
CA ILE A 168 -14.73 -16.64 9.06
C ILE A 168 -14.31 -17.98 8.47
N GLU A 169 -15.30 -18.82 8.15
CA GLU A 169 -15.06 -20.11 7.52
C GLU A 169 -14.59 -19.95 6.06
N ASP A 170 -13.69 -20.84 5.62
CA ASP A 170 -13.07 -20.82 4.28
C ASP A 170 -14.07 -20.67 3.13
N HIS A 171 -15.15 -21.44 3.16
CA HIS A 171 -16.17 -21.41 2.12
C HIS A 171 -16.97 -20.10 2.07
N ALA A 172 -17.07 -19.40 3.21
CA ALA A 172 -17.81 -18.16 3.34
C ALA A 172 -16.99 -16.95 2.86
N ILE A 173 -15.66 -17.06 2.89
CA ILE A 173 -14.70 -16.07 2.35
C ILE A 173 -14.12 -16.50 0.99
N GLN A 174 -14.75 -17.48 0.33
CA GLN A 174 -14.36 -17.99 -0.99
C GLN A 174 -12.88 -18.45 -1.10
N GLY A 175 -12.29 -18.94 -0.01
CA GLY A 175 -10.90 -19.40 0.02
C GLY A 175 -9.85 -18.29 0.04
N LYS A 176 -10.26 -17.02 0.16
CA LYS A 176 -9.38 -15.88 0.42
C LYS A 176 -8.74 -16.00 1.80
N LEU A 177 -7.62 -15.32 2.03
CA LEU A 177 -6.90 -15.37 3.30
C LEU A 177 -7.44 -14.34 4.30
N GLY A 178 -7.72 -13.14 3.81
CA GLY A 178 -8.37 -12.04 4.49
C GLY A 178 -9.43 -11.42 3.59
N ALA A 179 -10.32 -10.62 4.16
CA ALA A 179 -11.20 -9.73 3.43
C ALA A 179 -11.62 -8.54 4.28
N PHE A 180 -11.47 -7.33 3.76
CA PHE A 180 -11.92 -6.08 4.34
C PHE A 180 -13.34 -5.78 3.86
N VAL A 181 -14.21 -5.43 4.80
CA VAL A 181 -15.56 -4.95 4.53
C VAL A 181 -15.73 -3.58 5.16
N GLY A 182 -15.97 -2.55 4.34
CA GLY A 182 -16.16 -1.17 4.80
C GLY A 182 -17.43 -0.95 5.62
N GLN A 183 -18.46 -1.76 5.41
CA GLN A 183 -19.73 -1.72 6.14
C GLN A 183 -20.15 -3.13 6.58
N GLY A 184 -19.67 -3.56 7.74
CA GLY A 184 -20.09 -4.81 8.37
C GLY A 184 -21.50 -4.74 8.97
N ALA A 185 -21.90 -5.76 9.74
CA ALA A 185 -23.25 -5.87 10.31
C ALA A 185 -23.69 -4.70 11.22
N ASP A 186 -22.72 -3.98 11.80
CA ASP A 186 -22.94 -2.82 12.68
C ASP A 186 -22.60 -1.47 12.01
N ASP A 187 -22.58 -1.42 10.68
CA ASP A 187 -22.13 -0.27 9.87
C ASP A 187 -20.69 0.18 10.18
N ALA A 188 -19.88 -0.75 10.73
CA ALA A 188 -18.48 -0.54 11.09
C ALA A 188 -17.55 -1.34 10.16
N PRO A 189 -16.32 -0.86 9.91
CA PRO A 189 -15.33 -1.61 9.13
C PRO A 189 -14.89 -2.88 9.86
N VAL A 190 -14.80 -3.99 9.13
CA VAL A 190 -14.39 -5.30 9.68
C VAL A 190 -13.43 -5.99 8.73
N ILE A 191 -12.37 -6.58 9.27
CA ILE A 191 -11.49 -7.52 8.58
C ILE A 191 -11.91 -8.93 8.97
N TYR A 192 -12.25 -9.74 7.98
CA TYR A 192 -12.51 -11.16 8.15
C TYR A 192 -11.26 -11.96 7.81
N LEU A 193 -10.83 -12.85 8.69
CA LEU A 193 -9.70 -13.74 8.46
C LEU A 193 -10.16 -15.19 8.30
N ASN A 194 -9.60 -15.90 7.32
CA ASN A 194 -9.92 -17.29 7.06
C ASN A 194 -9.44 -18.20 8.20
N GLN A 195 -10.40 -18.72 8.96
CA GLN A 195 -10.16 -19.56 10.13
C GLN A 195 -9.48 -20.89 9.76
N THR A 196 -9.86 -21.50 8.63
CA THR A 196 -9.27 -22.76 8.17
C THR A 196 -7.80 -22.56 7.85
N TRP A 197 -7.47 -21.49 7.15
CA TRP A 197 -6.08 -21.12 6.85
C TRP A 197 -5.28 -20.87 8.13
N LEU A 198 -5.79 -20.07 9.07
CA LEU A 198 -5.15 -19.79 10.37
C LEU A 198 -4.99 -21.01 11.28
N SER A 199 -5.75 -22.08 11.04
CA SER A 199 -5.62 -23.35 11.75
C SER A 199 -4.52 -24.26 11.16
N GLY A 200 -3.95 -23.88 10.01
CA GLY A 200 -2.82 -24.54 9.36
C GLY A 200 -1.46 -24.12 9.92
N ASP A 201 -0.39 -24.44 9.18
CA ASP A 201 1.00 -24.07 9.54
C ASP A 201 1.33 -22.64 9.07
N VAL A 202 0.55 -21.67 9.57
CA VAL A 202 0.73 -20.24 9.29
C VAL A 202 1.67 -19.62 10.30
N HIS A 203 2.48 -18.66 9.85
CA HIS A 203 3.43 -17.94 10.70
C HIS A 203 3.18 -16.44 10.64
N ALA A 204 3.58 -15.75 11.72
CA ALA A 204 3.30 -14.33 11.89
C ALA A 204 3.71 -13.43 10.71
N PRO A 205 4.81 -13.66 9.97
CA PRO A 205 5.14 -12.82 8.82
C PRO A 205 4.14 -12.92 7.66
N LEU A 206 3.54 -14.09 7.44
CA LEU A 206 2.54 -14.25 6.39
C LEU A 206 1.23 -13.59 6.81
N LEU A 207 0.82 -13.77 8.06
CA LEU A 207 -0.35 -13.08 8.61
C LEU A 207 -0.15 -11.56 8.67
N ASN A 208 1.06 -11.10 8.99
CA ASN A 208 1.41 -9.68 8.96
C ASN A 208 1.19 -9.07 7.57
N ARG A 209 1.64 -9.75 6.51
CA ARG A 209 1.40 -9.28 5.13
C ARG A 209 -0.09 -9.15 4.83
N VAL A 210 -0.88 -10.21 5.09
CA VAL A 210 -2.34 -10.18 4.87
C VAL A 210 -2.97 -9.06 5.69
N LEU A 211 -2.63 -8.90 6.96
CA LEU A 211 -3.17 -7.81 7.78
C LEU A 211 -2.79 -6.42 7.25
N LEU A 212 -1.58 -6.22 6.72
CA LEU A 212 -1.19 -4.96 6.10
C LEU A 212 -2.00 -4.67 4.83
N GLU A 213 -2.29 -5.70 4.03
CA GLU A 213 -3.12 -5.62 2.83
C GLU A 213 -4.56 -5.20 3.21
N GLU A 214 -5.20 -5.93 4.12
CA GLU A 214 -6.56 -5.63 4.59
C GLU A 214 -6.68 -4.29 5.32
N LEU A 215 -5.63 -3.87 6.04
CA LEU A 215 -5.60 -2.53 6.63
C LEU A 215 -5.37 -1.45 5.58
N GLY A 216 -4.67 -1.75 4.48
CA GLY A 216 -4.52 -0.86 3.34
C GLY A 216 -5.88 -0.49 2.73
N HIS A 217 -6.71 -1.50 2.45
CA HIS A 217 -8.11 -1.30 2.05
C HIS A 217 -8.90 -0.45 3.05
N SER A 218 -8.75 -0.73 4.36
CA SER A 218 -9.42 0.08 5.38
C SER A 218 -8.94 1.53 5.45
N ILE A 219 -7.67 1.78 5.13
CA ILE A 219 -7.09 3.12 5.05
C ILE A 219 -7.61 3.83 3.80
N ASP A 220 -7.72 3.14 2.66
CA ASP A 220 -8.31 3.71 1.45
C ASP A 220 -9.75 4.15 1.69
N ALA A 221 -10.57 3.24 2.23
CA ALA A 221 -11.96 3.54 2.58
C ALA A 221 -12.08 4.70 3.58
N TYR A 222 -11.17 4.80 4.55
CA TYR A 222 -11.14 5.92 5.49
C TYR A 222 -10.81 7.26 4.82
N LEU A 223 -9.86 7.26 3.86
CA LEU A 223 -9.40 8.47 3.18
C LEU A 223 -10.35 8.92 2.06
N ASN A 224 -10.91 7.96 1.32
CA ASN A 224 -11.60 8.21 0.06
C ASN A 224 -13.11 7.90 0.09
N GLY A 225 -13.59 7.18 1.10
CA GLY A 225 -14.99 6.78 1.22
C GLY A 225 -15.45 5.95 0.02
N GLU A 226 -16.49 6.39 -0.69
CA GLU A 226 -17.01 5.70 -1.89
C GLU A 226 -16.11 5.87 -3.14
N ARG A 227 -15.05 6.67 -3.06
CA ARG A 227 -14.12 6.90 -4.18
C ARG A 227 -12.91 6.00 -4.06
N ASP A 228 -13.16 4.70 -4.06
CA ASP A 228 -12.12 3.68 -4.00
C ASP A 228 -10.97 3.93 -4.99
N THR A 229 -9.74 3.65 -4.57
CA THR A 229 -8.57 3.76 -5.42
C THR A 229 -8.44 2.53 -6.32
N ALA A 230 -8.63 2.71 -7.63
CA ALA A 230 -8.52 1.62 -8.60
C ALA A 230 -7.31 0.67 -8.44
N GLY A 231 -7.56 -0.62 -8.66
CA GLY A 231 -6.58 -1.71 -8.59
C GLY A 231 -6.63 -2.38 -7.21
N ASP A 232 -5.49 -2.86 -6.74
CA ASP A 232 -5.33 -3.46 -5.40
C ASP A 232 -4.42 -2.57 -4.53
N GLU A 233 -5.00 -1.52 -3.95
CA GLU A 233 -4.33 -0.56 -3.09
C GLU A 233 -3.86 -1.15 -1.76
N GLY A 234 -4.56 -2.16 -1.26
CA GLY A 234 -4.13 -2.99 -0.13
C GLY A 234 -2.78 -3.64 -0.40
N GLU A 235 -2.63 -4.33 -1.54
CA GLU A 235 -1.39 -5.02 -1.90
C GLU A 235 -0.27 -4.04 -2.24
N ARG A 236 -0.59 -2.92 -2.90
CA ARG A 236 0.38 -1.83 -3.11
C ARG A 236 0.89 -1.27 -1.78
N PHE A 237 0.02 -1.12 -0.80
CA PHE A 237 0.41 -0.67 0.54
C PHE A 237 1.28 -1.71 1.26
N ALA A 238 0.85 -2.97 1.30
CA ALA A 238 1.58 -4.07 1.94
C ALA A 238 2.98 -4.25 1.32
N SER A 239 3.08 -4.19 -0.02
CA SER A 239 4.35 -4.29 -0.74
C SER A 239 5.31 -3.14 -0.46
N SER A 240 4.80 -1.91 -0.35
CA SER A 240 5.58 -0.75 0.07
C SER A 240 6.11 -0.91 1.50
N MET A 241 5.24 -1.32 2.43
CA MET A 241 5.57 -1.50 3.86
C MET A 241 6.59 -2.62 4.10
N LEU A 242 6.56 -3.67 3.27
CA LEU A 242 7.43 -4.84 3.39
C LEU A 242 8.64 -4.79 2.43
N GLY A 243 8.70 -3.81 1.53
CA GLY A 243 9.84 -3.55 0.65
C GLY A 243 10.03 -4.59 -0.46
N TYR A 244 8.94 -5.15 -1.01
CA TYR A 244 8.99 -6.00 -2.20
C TYR A 244 8.35 -5.32 -3.41
N SER A 245 8.59 -5.88 -4.60
CA SER A 245 8.04 -5.35 -5.86
C SER A 245 6.97 -6.29 -6.41
N LEU A 246 5.85 -5.69 -6.79
CA LEU A 246 4.78 -6.34 -7.54
C LEU A 246 5.16 -6.45 -9.02
N SER A 247 4.59 -7.41 -9.73
CA SER A 247 4.71 -7.44 -11.20
C SER A 247 3.83 -6.39 -11.87
N GLU A 248 4.13 -6.15 -13.14
CA GLU A 248 3.22 -5.43 -14.03
C GLU A 248 1.94 -6.24 -14.22
N GLY A 249 0.81 -5.75 -13.71
CA GLY A 249 -0.51 -6.40 -13.80
C GLY A 249 -1.19 -6.55 -12.44
N THR A 250 -0.50 -7.08 -11.43
CA THR A 250 -1.07 -7.31 -10.08
C THR A 250 -1.53 -6.01 -9.41
N GLN A 251 -0.89 -4.88 -9.71
CA GLN A 251 -1.29 -3.58 -9.17
C GLN A 251 -2.65 -3.09 -9.67
N ASP A 252 -3.08 -3.58 -10.84
CA ASP A 252 -4.30 -3.19 -11.55
C ASP A 252 -5.40 -4.25 -11.43
N ASP A 253 -5.12 -5.38 -10.78
CA ASP A 253 -6.11 -6.43 -10.56
C ASP A 253 -7.14 -5.93 -9.55
N ALA A 254 -8.42 -6.09 -9.89
CA ALA A 254 -9.49 -5.80 -8.95
C ALA A 254 -9.61 -6.96 -7.96
N ASP A 255 -9.62 -6.64 -6.68
CA ASP A 255 -9.63 -7.57 -5.55
C ASP A 255 -11.03 -7.67 -4.89
N SER A 256 -12.00 -6.93 -5.43
CA SER A 256 -13.39 -6.96 -4.98
C SER A 256 -14.02 -8.35 -5.10
N VAL A 257 -14.65 -8.82 -4.03
CA VAL A 257 -15.32 -10.11 -3.90
C VAL A 257 -16.59 -9.96 -3.04
N GLU A 258 -17.57 -10.86 -3.22
CA GLU A 258 -18.73 -10.94 -2.33
C GLU A 258 -18.53 -12.06 -1.30
N ILE A 259 -18.50 -11.76 -0.01
CA ILE A 259 -18.37 -12.79 1.03
C ILE A 259 -19.71 -13.01 1.75
N THR A 260 -19.86 -14.17 2.39
CA THR A 260 -21.04 -14.46 3.23
C THR A 260 -20.68 -14.40 4.71
N ALA A 261 -20.87 -13.26 5.36
CA ALA A 261 -20.61 -13.09 6.79
C ALA A 261 -21.84 -12.54 7.51
N ASP A 262 -21.98 -12.83 8.82
CA ASP A 262 -23.09 -12.34 9.64
C ASP A 262 -24.50 -12.60 9.06
N HIS A 263 -24.64 -13.70 8.29
CA HIS A 263 -25.86 -14.09 7.55
C HIS A 263 -26.28 -13.12 6.41
N ALA A 264 -25.36 -12.29 5.94
CA ALA A 264 -25.53 -11.39 4.80
C ALA A 264 -24.49 -11.68 3.71
N LEU A 265 -24.80 -11.23 2.49
CA LEU A 265 -23.81 -11.07 1.42
C LEU A 265 -23.23 -9.67 1.57
N LEU A 266 -21.90 -9.58 1.64
CA LEU A 266 -21.17 -8.33 1.85
C LEU A 266 -20.16 -8.14 0.72
N ASP A 267 -20.10 -6.92 0.19
CA ASP A 267 -19.03 -6.50 -0.71
C ASP A 267 -17.74 -6.32 0.10
N ALA A 268 -16.66 -6.91 -0.38
CA ALA A 268 -15.37 -6.94 0.29
C ALA A 268 -14.23 -6.77 -0.70
N GLU A 269 -13.10 -6.32 -0.20
CA GLU A 269 -11.77 -6.34 -0.83
C GLU A 269 -10.97 -7.46 -0.14
N ALA A 270 -10.15 -8.24 -0.85
CA ALA A 270 -9.69 -9.51 -0.30
C ALA A 270 -8.33 -10.02 -0.78
N ALA A 271 -7.47 -10.31 0.20
CA ALA A 271 -6.18 -10.94 -0.03
C ALA A 271 -6.30 -12.37 -0.56
N ASP A 272 -5.66 -12.60 -1.70
CA ASP A 272 -5.61 -13.91 -2.34
C ASP A 272 -4.59 -14.86 -1.69
N ASN A 273 -4.57 -16.12 -2.12
CA ASN A 273 -3.54 -17.08 -1.70
C ASN A 273 -2.38 -17.19 -2.70
N VAL A 274 -2.45 -16.44 -3.80
CA VAL A 274 -1.40 -16.31 -4.82
C VAL A 274 -0.88 -14.88 -4.79
N PHE A 275 0.43 -14.72 -4.63
CA PHE A 275 1.07 -13.40 -4.63
C PHE A 275 2.05 -13.32 -5.77
N ASP A 276 2.10 -12.20 -6.46
CA ASP A 276 3.17 -11.94 -7.40
C ASP A 276 4.35 -11.24 -6.69
N VAL A 277 5.52 -11.87 -6.73
CA VAL A 277 6.77 -11.19 -6.37
C VAL A 277 7.71 -11.21 -7.57
N ALA A 278 7.92 -10.03 -8.16
CA ALA A 278 8.82 -9.82 -9.28
C ALA A 278 8.51 -10.67 -10.53
N GLY A 279 7.24 -10.86 -10.87
CA GLY A 279 6.76 -11.59 -12.04
C GLY A 279 6.69 -13.09 -11.83
N GLN A 280 6.53 -13.55 -10.59
CA GLN A 280 6.39 -14.96 -10.24
C GLN A 280 5.16 -15.12 -9.34
N ASP A 281 4.20 -15.94 -9.78
CA ASP A 281 3.05 -16.34 -8.98
C ASP A 281 3.49 -17.30 -7.88
N LEU A 282 3.24 -16.89 -6.64
CA LEU A 282 3.65 -17.57 -5.44
C LEU A 282 2.40 -17.99 -4.66
N THR A 283 2.08 -19.28 -4.64
CA THR A 283 0.94 -19.77 -3.84
C THR A 283 1.39 -20.09 -2.42
N PHE A 284 0.81 -19.43 -1.43
CA PHE A 284 1.14 -19.65 -0.01
C PHE A 284 0.08 -20.51 0.66
N THR A 285 0.28 -21.83 0.63
CA THR A 285 -0.56 -22.79 1.37
C THR A 285 0.07 -23.29 2.66
N THR A 286 1.41 -23.36 2.75
CA THR A 286 2.20 -23.73 3.96
C THR A 286 3.64 -23.20 3.84
N TYR A 287 4.40 -23.13 4.95
CA TYR A 287 5.83 -22.77 4.93
C TYR A 287 6.75 -23.99 4.75
N THR A 288 7.91 -23.81 4.07
CA THR A 288 9.04 -24.75 4.08
C THR A 288 10.25 -24.15 4.81
N GLN A 289 10.66 -24.75 5.94
CA GLN A 289 11.88 -24.38 6.67
C GLN A 289 13.13 -25.03 6.05
N LEU A 290 14.10 -24.25 5.57
CA LEU A 290 15.47 -24.73 5.35
C LEU A 290 16.36 -24.33 6.54
N VAL A 291 16.75 -25.32 7.35
CA VAL A 291 17.75 -25.14 8.42
C VAL A 291 19.15 -25.28 7.83
N GLY A 292 19.86 -24.16 7.68
CA GLY A 292 21.30 -24.16 7.37
C GLY A 292 22.12 -24.60 8.59
N THR A 293 22.94 -25.63 8.46
CA THR A 293 23.72 -26.23 9.57
C THR A 293 25.03 -25.51 9.89
N THR A 294 25.30 -24.35 9.32
CA THR A 294 26.49 -23.54 9.64
C THR A 294 26.09 -22.28 10.37
N GLY A 295 26.47 -22.23 11.64
CA GLY A 295 26.13 -21.17 12.57
C GLY A 295 26.56 -19.78 12.12
N LEU A 296 25.86 -18.80 12.70
CA LEU A 296 25.89 -17.36 12.49
C LEU A 296 24.95 -16.89 11.36
N ASN A 297 23.79 -16.39 11.82
CA ASN A 297 22.69 -15.76 11.10
C ASN A 297 21.69 -16.73 10.45
N SER A 298 20.58 -16.97 11.14
CA SER A 298 19.37 -17.53 10.54
C SER A 298 18.80 -16.54 9.54
N ALA A 299 19.20 -16.63 8.27
CA ALA A 299 18.44 -16.03 7.19
C ALA A 299 17.17 -16.86 6.99
N ARG A 300 16.00 -16.24 7.18
CA ARG A 300 14.72 -16.87 6.87
C ARG A 300 14.46 -16.69 5.38
N LEU A 301 14.51 -17.79 4.64
CA LEU A 301 14.09 -17.84 3.25
C LEU A 301 12.65 -18.35 3.23
N TYR A 302 11.72 -17.53 2.73
CA TYR A 302 10.38 -17.97 2.37
C TYR A 302 10.52 -18.74 1.05
N ILE A 303 10.35 -20.06 1.10
CA ILE A 303 10.48 -20.91 -0.09
C ILE A 303 9.10 -21.32 -0.56
N LEU A 304 8.97 -21.16 -1.87
CA LEU A 304 7.87 -21.41 -2.75
C LEU A 304 7.90 -22.86 -3.18
N THR A 305 6.80 -23.58 -3.00
CA THR A 305 6.62 -24.93 -3.50
C THR A 305 5.50 -24.98 -4.50
#